data_AF-A0A0V8DMF8-F1
#
_entry.id   AF-A0A0V8DMF8-F1
#
_cell.length_a   1.000
_cell.length_b   1.000
_cell.length_c   1.000
_cell.angle_alpha   90.00
_cell.angle_beta   90.00
_cell.angle_gamma   90.00
#
_symmetry.space_group_name_H-M   'P 1'
#
loop_
_entity.id
_entity.type
_entity.pdbx_description
1 polymer ?
#
loop_
_entity_poly.entity_id
_entity_poly.type
_entity_poly.pdbx_seq_one_letter_code
_entity_poly.pdbx_strand_id
1 'polypeptide(L)'
;MNTELIIAMIFGLIIGAWLMVAGIYIYKNYDENRYKKRLTIEKLLREIEVRNTLNQKVIEILNRPITGSDKELINPQSDVKVPFYDYNFLKNYTSMYNLYIPTFFLNTFFKKLSHHLSVFDDEQDLKNGGYIFKESRTIFENFSVEITDDIEAKKRELQKAKNVYPSMLKKQHYNI
;
A
#
# COMPACT_ATOMS: atom_id res chain seq x y z
N MET A 1 33.65 -18.38 -59.31
CA MET A 1 33.62 -17.77 -57.96
C MET A 1 34.54 -18.60 -57.08
N ASN A 2 35.57 -17.99 -56.49
CA ASN A 2 36.62 -18.73 -55.77
C ASN A 2 36.02 -19.36 -54.50
N THR A 3 36.31 -20.65 -54.28
CA THR A 3 35.79 -21.45 -53.15
C THR A 3 36.09 -20.79 -51.80
N GLU A 4 37.24 -20.14 -51.68
CA GLU A 4 37.65 -19.37 -50.50
C GLU A 4 36.71 -18.20 -50.19
N LEU A 5 36.22 -17.51 -51.22
CA LEU A 5 35.28 -16.40 -51.09
C LEU A 5 33.93 -16.90 -50.55
N ILE A 6 33.47 -18.06 -51.03
CA ILE A 6 32.22 -18.69 -50.58
C ILE A 6 32.34 -19.09 -49.11
N ILE A 7 33.47 -19.69 -48.71
CA ILE A 7 33.72 -20.09 -47.32
C ILE A 7 33.74 -18.85 -46.40
N ALA A 8 34.42 -17.77 -46.79
CA ALA A 8 34.46 -16.53 -46.01
C ALA A 8 33.06 -15.89 -45.83
N MET A 9 32.22 -15.91 -46.87
CA MET A 9 30.83 -15.43 -46.79
C MET A 9 29.98 -16.26 -45.84
N ILE A 10 30.13 -17.59 -45.84
CA ILE A 10 29.41 -18.49 -44.93
C ILE A 10 29.83 -18.24 -43.48
N PHE A 11 31.12 -18.09 -43.21
CA PHE A 11 31.61 -17.76 -41.85
C PHE A 11 31.10 -16.41 -41.37
N GLY A 12 31.10 -15.38 -42.23
CA GLY A 12 30.54 -14.06 -41.91
C GLY A 12 29.06 -14.13 -41.55
N LEU A 13 28.26 -14.91 -42.29
CA LEU A 13 26.84 -15.15 -42.00
C LEU A 13 26.64 -15.85 -40.65
N ILE A 14 27.42 -16.90 -40.35
CA ILE A 14 27.31 -17.64 -39.09
C ILE A 14 27.67 -16.75 -37.90
N ILE A 15 28.76 -15.98 -38.00
CA ILE A 15 29.18 -15.06 -36.94
C ILE A 15 28.15 -13.95 -36.73
N GLY A 16 27.63 -13.37 -37.82
CA GLY A 16 26.58 -12.35 -37.76
C GLY A 16 25.30 -12.86 -37.11
N ALA A 17 24.85 -14.06 -37.47
CA ALA A 17 23.69 -14.70 -36.86
C ALA A 17 23.90 -14.97 -35.35
N TRP A 18 25.09 -15.45 -34.97
CA TRP A 18 25.44 -15.69 -33.56
C TRP A 18 25.43 -14.40 -32.73
N LEU A 19 26.01 -13.31 -33.25
CA LEU A 19 26.00 -12.01 -32.58
C LEU A 19 24.59 -11.46 -32.42
N MET A 20 23.72 -11.65 -33.42
CA MET A 20 22.32 -11.23 -33.34
C MET A 20 21.56 -11.97 -32.23
N VAL A 21 21.70 -13.30 -32.16
CA VAL A 21 21.07 -14.12 -31.11
C VAL A 21 21.58 -13.74 -29.73
N ALA A 22 22.90 -13.58 -29.56
CA ALA A 22 23.50 -13.15 -28.30
C ALA A 22 23.00 -11.75 -27.88
N GLY A 23 22.92 -10.82 -28.84
CA GLY A 23 22.39 -9.47 -28.62
C GLY A 23 20.94 -9.46 -28.15
N ILE A 24 20.07 -10.23 -28.80
CA ILE A 24 18.65 -10.37 -28.43
C ILE A 24 18.52 -10.98 -27.03
N TYR A 25 19.31 -12.01 -26.72
CA TYR A 25 19.27 -12.65 -25.40
C TYR A 25 19.67 -11.69 -24.27
N ILE A 26 20.76 -10.94 -24.44
CA ILE A 26 21.20 -9.93 -23.46
C ILE A 26 20.15 -8.83 -23.32
N TYR A 27 19.60 -8.34 -24.43
CA TYR A 27 18.57 -7.30 -24.42
C TYR A 27 17.30 -7.75 -23.67
N LYS A 28 16.81 -8.95 -23.96
CA LYS A 28 15.61 -9.48 -23.30
C LYS A 28 15.81 -9.62 -21.79
N ASN A 29 16.95 -10.17 -21.36
CA ASN A 29 17.27 -10.27 -19.94
C ASN A 29 17.40 -8.89 -19.27
N TYR A 30 17.97 -7.90 -19.97
CA TYR A 30 18.04 -6.53 -19.46
C TYR A 30 16.65 -5.91 -19.29
N ASP A 31 15.78 -6.06 -20.29
CA ASP A 31 14.44 -5.48 -20.29
C ASP A 31 13.52 -6.13 -19.26
N GLU A 32 13.50 -7.46 -19.15
CA GLU A 32 12.74 -8.18 -18.12
C GLU A 32 13.16 -7.76 -16.71
N ASN A 33 14.46 -7.65 -16.47
CA ASN A 33 14.98 -7.21 -15.18
C ASN A 33 14.59 -5.77 -14.88
N ARG A 34 14.60 -4.89 -15.89
CA ARG A 34 14.13 -3.51 -15.75
C ARG A 34 12.63 -3.46 -15.42
N TYR A 35 11.83 -4.25 -16.10
CA TYR A 35 10.38 -4.33 -15.89
C TYR A 35 10.04 -4.84 -14.48
N LYS A 36 10.63 -5.96 -14.05
CA LYS A 36 10.45 -6.51 -12.69
C LYS A 36 10.84 -5.50 -11.60
N LYS A 37 11.91 -4.73 -11.81
CA LYS A 37 12.35 -3.68 -10.89
C LYS A 37 11.35 -2.52 -10.81
N ARG A 38 10.85 -2.05 -11.96
CA ARG A 38 9.82 -1.00 -12.01
C ARG A 38 8.56 -1.43 -11.26
N LEU A 39 8.08 -2.64 -11.52
CA LEU A 39 6.93 -3.23 -10.82
C LEU A 39 7.16 -3.30 -9.30
N THR A 40 8.36 -3.64 -8.86
CA THR A 40 8.70 -3.70 -7.43
C THR A 40 8.59 -2.32 -6.77
N ILE A 41 9.12 -1.28 -7.42
CA ILE A 41 9.03 0.10 -6.94
C ILE A 41 7.58 0.58 -6.92
N GLU A 42 6.82 0.35 -8.00
CA GLU A 42 5.40 0.72 -8.09
C GLU A 42 4.55 0.02 -7.03
N LYS A 43 4.83 -1.27 -6.79
CA LYS A 43 4.19 -2.04 -5.72
C LYS A 43 4.47 -1.42 -4.36
N LEU A 44 5.73 -1.13 -4.03
CA LEU A 44 6.12 -0.50 -2.75
C LEU A 44 5.49 0.89 -2.58
N LEU A 45 5.44 1.69 -3.64
CA LEU A 45 4.80 3.01 -3.60
C LEU A 45 3.30 2.89 -3.30
N ARG A 46 2.60 2.01 -4.01
CA ARG A 46 1.17 1.75 -3.79
C ARG A 46 0.91 1.20 -2.39
N GLU A 47 1.76 0.30 -1.94
CA GLU A 47 1.76 -0.24 -0.58
C GLU A 47 1.86 0.85 0.49
N ILE A 48 2.72 1.85 0.30
CA ILE A 48 2.86 3.01 1.19
C ILE A 48 1.66 3.93 1.10
N GLU A 49 1.19 4.23 -0.12
CA GLU A 49 0.05 5.12 -0.38
C GLU A 49 -1.22 4.60 0.30
N VAL A 50 -1.56 3.34 0.07
CA VAL A 50 -2.75 2.70 0.64
C VAL A 50 -2.74 2.77 2.16
N ARG A 51 -1.60 2.43 2.78
CA ARG A 51 -1.45 2.46 4.23
C ARG A 51 -1.51 3.89 4.79
N ASN A 52 -0.93 4.86 4.10
CA ASN A 52 -1.04 6.27 4.48
C ASN A 52 -2.48 6.75 4.47
N THR A 53 -3.24 6.46 3.41
CA THR A 53 -4.66 6.84 3.31
C THR A 53 -5.48 6.19 4.42
N LEU A 54 -5.24 4.90 4.71
CA LEU A 54 -5.89 4.22 5.83
C LEU A 54 -5.56 4.90 7.16
N ASN A 55 -4.28 5.18 7.41
CA ASN A 55 -3.84 5.79 8.67
C ASN A 55 -4.38 7.22 8.85
N GLN A 56 -4.38 8.02 7.78
CA GLN A 56 -4.99 9.35 7.77
C GLN A 56 -6.46 9.27 8.18
N LYS A 57 -7.20 8.28 7.69
CA LYS A 57 -8.60 8.11 8.06
C LYS A 57 -8.79 7.72 9.51
N VAL A 58 -7.94 6.84 10.03
CA VAL A 58 -7.92 6.46 11.46
C VAL A 58 -7.66 7.68 12.34
N ILE A 59 -6.69 8.52 11.98
CA ILE A 59 -6.35 9.74 12.71
C ILE A 59 -7.49 10.76 12.63
N GLU A 60 -8.14 10.90 11.46
CA GLU A 60 -9.31 11.77 11.30
C GLU A 60 -10.44 11.36 12.26
N ILE A 61 -10.70 10.06 12.38
CA ILE A 61 -11.70 9.50 13.31
C ILE A 61 -11.30 9.80 14.76
N LEU A 62 -10.04 9.58 15.13
CA LEU A 62 -9.53 9.82 16.50
C LEU A 62 -9.62 11.29 16.93
N ASN A 63 -9.35 12.20 16.00
CA ASN A 63 -9.30 13.63 16.25
C ASN A 63 -10.66 14.33 16.10
N ARG A 64 -11.70 13.60 15.72
CA ARG A 64 -13.02 14.19 15.55
C ARG A 64 -13.58 14.65 16.90
N PRO A 65 -13.96 15.93 17.05
CA PRO A 65 -14.46 16.42 18.32
C PRO A 65 -15.82 15.79 18.64
N ILE A 66 -15.96 15.32 19.87
CA ILE A 66 -17.24 14.87 20.44
C ILE A 66 -17.98 16.11 20.95
N THR A 67 -19.11 16.44 20.33
CA THR A 67 -19.84 17.70 20.58
C THR A 67 -21.29 17.44 21.03
N GLY A 68 -21.88 18.44 21.69
CA GLY A 68 -23.32 18.45 22.02
C GLY A 68 -23.78 17.27 22.87
N SER A 69 -24.89 16.65 22.43
CA SER A 69 -25.57 15.52 23.08
C SER A 69 -24.72 14.25 23.17
N ASP A 70 -23.64 14.14 22.41
CA ASP A 70 -22.74 13.00 22.47
C ASP A 70 -21.94 12.95 23.79
N LYS A 71 -21.74 14.10 24.46
CA LYS A 71 -20.93 14.17 25.70
C LYS A 71 -21.55 13.44 26.89
N GLU A 72 -22.87 13.28 26.92
CA GLU A 72 -23.56 12.55 27.98
C GLU A 72 -23.37 11.04 27.85
N LEU A 73 -23.13 10.57 26.62
CA LEU A 73 -23.04 9.15 26.29
C LEU A 73 -21.62 8.69 25.99
N ILE A 74 -20.68 9.60 25.71
CA ILE A 74 -19.34 9.28 25.22
C ILE A 74 -18.30 9.94 26.12
N ASN A 75 -17.37 9.15 26.65
CA ASN A 75 -16.20 9.69 27.32
C ASN A 75 -15.15 10.10 26.29
N PRO A 76 -14.85 11.39 26.12
CA PRO A 76 -13.92 11.85 25.08
C PRO A 76 -12.47 11.37 25.25
N GLN A 77 -12.11 10.91 26.44
CA GLN A 77 -10.76 10.42 26.73
C GLN A 77 -10.57 8.94 26.39
N SER A 78 -11.62 8.13 26.40
CA SER A 78 -11.53 6.66 26.25
C SER A 78 -12.29 6.13 25.04
N ASP A 79 -13.38 6.77 24.66
CA ASP A 79 -14.33 6.26 23.68
C ASP A 79 -14.07 6.87 22.30
N VAL A 80 -14.48 6.16 21.26
CA VAL A 80 -14.38 6.64 19.88
C VAL A 80 -15.73 6.51 19.19
N LYS A 81 -16.23 7.64 18.66
CA LYS A 81 -17.40 7.67 17.78
C LYS A 81 -16.96 7.55 16.33
N VAL A 82 -17.46 6.54 15.62
CA VAL A 82 -17.19 6.31 14.21
C VAL A 82 -18.49 6.42 13.43
N PRO A 83 -18.68 7.48 12.64
CA PRO A 83 -19.85 7.58 11.78
C PRO A 83 -19.97 6.44 10.79
N PHE A 84 -21.20 6.12 10.40
CA PHE A 84 -21.49 4.97 9.53
C PHE A 84 -20.68 5.01 8.22
N TYR A 85 -20.53 6.18 7.62
CA TYR A 85 -19.76 6.34 6.39
C TYR A 85 -18.26 6.05 6.58
N ASP A 86 -17.68 6.44 7.73
CA ASP A 86 -16.27 6.17 8.05
C ASP A 86 -16.05 4.70 8.38
N TYR A 87 -16.97 4.08 9.10
CA TYR A 87 -16.92 2.64 9.38
C TYR A 87 -17.03 1.82 8.09
N ASN A 88 -17.96 2.19 7.20
CA ASN A 88 -18.08 1.56 5.89
C ASN A 88 -16.85 1.82 5.01
N PHE A 89 -16.27 3.02 5.06
CA PHE A 89 -15.00 3.29 4.39
C PHE A 89 -13.92 2.36 4.89
N LEU A 90 -13.72 2.22 6.22
CA LEU A 90 -12.71 1.33 6.78
C LEU A 90 -12.91 -0.11 6.30
N LYS A 91 -14.14 -0.64 6.31
CA LYS A 91 -14.41 -2.01 5.83
C LYS A 91 -14.20 -2.16 4.33
N ASN A 92 -14.70 -1.24 3.52
CA ASN A 92 -14.61 -1.33 2.06
C ASN A 92 -13.18 -1.11 1.57
N TYR A 93 -12.49 -0.10 2.10
CA TYR A 93 -11.13 0.24 1.74
C TYR A 93 -10.18 -0.92 2.06
N THR A 94 -10.31 -1.49 3.25
CA THR A 94 -9.45 -2.61 3.67
C THR A 94 -9.74 -3.90 2.89
N SER A 95 -10.99 -4.10 2.46
CA SER A 95 -11.35 -5.20 1.54
C SER A 95 -10.81 -5.00 0.13
N MET A 96 -10.92 -3.78 -0.43
CA MET A 96 -10.46 -3.47 -1.79
C MET A 96 -8.93 -3.56 -1.92
N TYR A 97 -8.21 -3.16 -0.87
CA TYR A 97 -6.76 -3.10 -0.87
C TYR A 97 -6.10 -4.18 0.02
N ASN A 98 -6.77 -5.33 0.20
CA ASN A 98 -6.29 -6.44 1.03
C ASN A 98 -4.92 -7.02 0.60
N LEU A 99 -4.52 -6.84 -0.67
CA LEU A 99 -3.20 -7.24 -1.18
C LEU A 99 -2.07 -6.28 -0.77
N TYR A 100 -2.42 -5.06 -0.37
CA TYR A 100 -1.49 -3.99 -0.03
C TYR A 100 -1.46 -3.68 1.47
N ILE A 101 -2.38 -4.25 2.26
CA ILE A 101 -2.46 -4.10 3.71
C ILE A 101 -2.32 -5.48 4.35
N PRO A 102 -1.41 -5.68 5.32
CA PRO A 102 -1.28 -6.97 5.99
C PRO A 102 -2.59 -7.38 6.69
N THR A 103 -3.11 -8.56 6.34
CA THR A 103 -4.39 -9.08 6.85
C THR A 103 -4.41 -9.23 8.37
N PHE A 104 -3.26 -9.50 8.98
CA PHE A 104 -3.13 -9.60 10.44
C PHE A 104 -3.52 -8.30 11.16
N PHE A 105 -3.10 -7.15 10.65
CA PHE A 105 -3.44 -5.84 11.23
C PHE A 105 -4.95 -5.63 11.24
N LEU A 106 -5.59 -5.87 10.10
CA LEU A 106 -7.02 -5.67 9.90
C LEU A 106 -7.85 -6.59 10.79
N ASN A 107 -7.53 -7.88 10.81
CA ASN A 107 -8.24 -8.86 11.61
C ASN A 107 -8.11 -8.56 13.10
N THR A 108 -6.90 -8.22 13.56
CA THR A 108 -6.65 -7.90 14.97
C THR A 108 -7.41 -6.63 15.38
N PHE A 109 -7.36 -5.59 14.54
CA PHE A 109 -8.04 -4.32 14.77
C PHE A 109 -9.56 -4.51 14.84
N PHE A 110 -10.20 -5.06 13.80
CA PHE A 110 -11.66 -5.22 13.78
C PHE A 110 -12.16 -6.20 14.83
N LYS A 111 -11.39 -7.26 15.14
CA LYS A 111 -11.75 -8.20 16.21
C LYS A 111 -11.73 -7.50 17.56
N LYS A 112 -10.64 -6.80 17.91
CA LYS A 112 -10.57 -6.03 19.16
C LYS A 112 -11.68 -4.99 19.20
N LEU A 113 -11.85 -4.20 18.14
CA LEU A 113 -12.88 -3.16 18.05
C LEU A 113 -14.30 -3.70 18.29
N SER A 114 -14.62 -4.89 17.76
CA SER A 114 -15.96 -5.48 17.91
C SER A 114 -16.37 -5.74 19.37
N HIS A 115 -15.40 -6.05 20.25
CA HIS A 115 -15.66 -6.27 21.68
C HIS A 115 -16.04 -4.99 22.43
N HIS A 116 -15.77 -3.84 21.84
CA HIS A 116 -15.99 -2.52 22.44
C HIS A 116 -17.22 -1.81 21.86
N LEU A 117 -17.95 -2.44 20.95
CA LEU A 117 -19.13 -1.85 20.32
C LEU A 117 -20.25 -1.67 21.36
N SER A 118 -20.70 -0.43 21.55
CA SER A 118 -21.95 -0.16 22.27
C SER A 118 -23.13 -0.45 21.37
N VAL A 119 -24.11 -1.17 21.91
CA VAL A 119 -25.41 -1.38 21.27
C VAL A 119 -26.41 -0.47 21.98
N PHE A 120 -27.09 0.40 21.23
CA PHE A 120 -28.17 1.23 21.75
C PHE A 120 -29.50 0.82 21.11
N ASP A 121 -30.60 1.39 21.60
CA ASP A 121 -31.90 1.23 20.97
C ASP A 121 -31.92 1.90 19.59
N ASP A 122 -32.75 1.38 18.67
CA ASP A 122 -32.80 1.80 17.25
C ASP A 122 -32.95 3.33 17.08
N GLU A 123 -33.77 3.98 17.92
CA GLU A 123 -33.94 5.44 17.89
C GLU A 123 -32.67 6.21 18.27
N GLN A 124 -31.90 5.66 19.22
CA GLN A 124 -30.69 6.29 19.72
C GLN A 124 -29.54 6.07 18.73
N ASP A 125 -29.44 4.90 18.10
CA ASP A 125 -28.50 4.64 17.01
C ASP A 125 -28.75 5.54 15.79
N LEU A 126 -30.03 5.76 15.43
CA LEU A 126 -30.40 6.68 14.36
C LEU A 126 -30.00 8.12 14.68
N LYS A 127 -30.22 8.56 15.93
CA LYS A 127 -29.83 9.90 16.40
C LYS A 127 -28.31 10.06 16.49
N ASN A 128 -27.59 9.00 16.86
CA ASN A 128 -26.14 9.00 16.99
C ASN A 128 -25.45 9.13 15.63
N GLY A 129 -26.03 8.58 14.56
CA GLY A 129 -25.48 8.67 13.20
C GLY A 129 -24.14 7.94 13.02
N GLY A 130 -23.81 7.03 13.93
CA GLY A 130 -22.55 6.29 13.95
C GLY A 130 -22.45 5.30 15.10
N TYR A 131 -21.43 4.46 15.03
CA TYR A 131 -21.09 3.49 16.06
C TYR A 131 -20.28 4.15 17.17
N ILE A 132 -20.57 3.80 18.42
CA ILE A 132 -19.78 4.24 19.57
C ILE A 132 -19.03 3.02 20.10
N PHE A 133 -17.71 3.14 20.17
CA PHE A 133 -16.84 2.13 20.73
C PHE A 133 -16.30 2.60 22.08
N LYS A 134 -16.58 1.86 23.15
CA LYS A 134 -16.18 2.19 24.53
C LYS A 134 -14.76 1.78 24.80
N GLU A 135 -13.98 2.61 25.49
CA GLU A 135 -12.59 2.27 25.86
C GLU A 135 -11.71 1.86 24.66
N SER A 136 -12.10 2.25 23.45
CA SER A 136 -11.47 1.79 22.21
C SER A 136 -10.40 2.74 21.70
N ARG A 137 -10.24 3.92 22.30
CA ARG A 137 -9.30 4.94 21.80
C ARG A 137 -7.88 4.40 21.67
N THR A 138 -7.40 3.68 22.68
CA THR A 138 -6.10 3.01 22.66
C THR A 138 -5.99 1.96 21.55
N ILE A 139 -7.10 1.34 21.12
CA ILE A 139 -7.11 0.39 19.98
C ILE A 139 -6.81 1.12 18.67
N PHE A 140 -7.43 2.28 18.45
CA PHE A 140 -7.18 3.12 17.27
C PHE A 140 -5.77 3.72 17.29
N GLU A 141 -5.30 4.18 18.45
CA GLU A 141 -3.95 4.73 18.62
C GLU A 141 -2.88 3.68 18.32
N ASN A 142 -3.01 2.48 18.93
CA ASN A 142 -2.08 1.38 18.66
C ASN A 142 -2.09 0.96 17.20
N PHE A 143 -3.27 0.89 16.57
CA PHE A 143 -3.37 0.58 15.15
C PHE A 143 -2.69 1.63 14.26
N SER A 144 -2.83 2.91 14.60
CA SER A 144 -2.14 4.01 13.91
C SER A 144 -0.62 3.91 14.03
N VAL A 145 -0.11 3.60 15.22
CA VAL A 145 1.32 3.36 15.46
C VAL A 145 1.81 2.17 14.63
N GLU A 146 1.13 1.04 14.72
CA GLU A 146 1.46 -0.18 13.98
C GLU A 146 1.52 0.05 12.46
N ILE A 147 0.55 0.77 11.89
CA ILE A 147 0.55 1.12 10.47
C ILE A 147 1.69 2.08 10.12
N THR A 148 1.96 3.06 10.99
CA THR A 148 3.04 4.03 10.79
C THR A 148 4.40 3.34 10.73
N ASP A 149 4.66 2.41 11.64
CA ASP A 149 5.90 1.62 11.66
C ASP A 149 6.06 0.77 10.39
N ASP A 150 4.97 0.16 9.90
CA ASP A 150 4.99 -0.61 8.65
C ASP A 150 5.23 0.32 7.43
N ILE A 151 4.63 1.51 7.41
CA ILE A 151 4.91 2.53 6.38
C ILE A 151 6.39 2.90 6.36
N GLU A 152 6.99 3.13 7.54
CA GLU A 152 8.41 3.46 7.64
C GLU A 152 9.32 2.30 7.23
N ALA A 153 8.96 1.06 7.55
CA ALA A 153 9.65 -0.13 7.04
C ALA A 153 9.60 -0.16 5.50
N LYS A 154 8.43 0.08 4.89
CA LYS A 154 8.28 0.12 3.43
C LYS A 154 9.01 1.29 2.77
N LYS A 155 9.06 2.46 3.41
CA LYS A 155 9.88 3.59 2.94
C LYS A 155 11.37 3.24 2.94
N ARG A 156 11.85 2.51 3.96
CA ARG A 156 13.25 2.03 4.01
C ARG A 156 13.53 0.99 2.92
N GLU A 157 12.60 0.05 2.67
CA GLU A 157 12.69 -0.89 1.54
C GLU A 157 12.74 -0.17 0.20
N LEU A 158 11.87 0.83 0.00
CA LEU A 158 11.86 1.67 -1.20
C LEU A 158 13.18 2.41 -1.38
N GLN A 159 13.75 2.98 -0.32
CA GLN A 159 15.03 3.68 -0.40
C GLN A 159 16.17 2.74 -0.78
N LYS A 160 16.20 1.53 -0.22
CA LYS A 160 17.16 0.49 -0.64
C LYS A 160 16.97 0.14 -2.12
N ALA A 161 15.73 -0.06 -2.56
CA ALA A 161 15.43 -0.33 -3.97
C ALA A 161 15.86 0.83 -4.89
N LYS A 162 15.73 2.09 -4.46
CA LYS A 162 16.18 3.27 -5.22
C LYS A 162 17.72 3.39 -5.26
N ASN A 163 18.39 3.21 -4.12
CA ASN A 163 19.85 3.39 -3.99
C ASN A 163 20.65 2.34 -4.76
N VAL A 164 20.13 1.13 -4.94
CA VAL A 164 20.78 0.11 -5.77
C VAL A 164 20.69 0.47 -7.27
N TYR A 165 19.79 1.36 -7.69
CA TYR A 165 19.55 1.64 -9.12
C TYR A 165 19.41 3.15 -9.48
N PRO A 166 20.36 4.04 -9.12
CA PRO A 166 20.25 5.49 -9.36
C PRO A 166 20.21 5.88 -10.84
N SER A 167 20.79 5.05 -11.73
CA SER A 167 20.89 5.34 -13.16
C SER A 167 19.58 5.12 -13.94
N MET A 168 18.56 4.50 -13.33
CA MET A 168 17.30 4.15 -14.02
C MET A 168 16.13 5.10 -13.75
N LEU A 169 16.26 6.04 -12.81
CA LEU A 169 15.28 7.10 -12.55
C LEU A 169 15.51 8.38 -13.40
N LYS A 170 16.64 8.48 -14.11
CA LYS A 170 16.87 9.55 -15.08
C LYS A 170 16.13 9.21 -16.38
N LYS A 171 15.09 10.01 -16.67
CA LYS A 171 14.15 9.94 -17.82
C LYS A 171 12.94 9.03 -17.61
N GLN A 172 12.04 9.43 -16.72
CA GLN A 172 10.61 9.48 -17.03
C GLN A 172 9.90 10.38 -16.01
N HIS A 173 9.50 11.55 -16.50
CA HIS A 173 8.54 12.51 -15.94
C HIS A 173 7.91 12.15 -14.59
N TYR A 174 8.46 12.69 -13.51
CA TYR A 174 7.68 13.16 -12.37
C TYR A 174 8.31 14.50 -11.94
N ASN A 175 7.87 15.58 -12.57
CA ASN A 175 7.84 16.87 -11.89
C ASN A 175 6.62 16.79 -10.95
N ILE A 176 6.89 16.72 -9.66
CA ILE A 176 5.95 17.17 -8.63
C ILE A 176 6.23 18.65 -8.44
#